data_AF-A0A7S2DRZ5-F1
#
_entry.id   AF-A0A7S2DRZ5-F1
#
_cell.length_a   1.000
_cell.length_b   1.000
_cell.length_c   1.000
_cell.angle_alpha   90.00
_cell.angle_beta   90.00
_cell.angle_gamma   90.00
#
_symmetry.space_group_name_H-M   'P 1'
#
loop_
_entity.id
_entity.type
_entity.pdbx_description
1 polymer ?
#
loop_
_entity_poly.entity_id
_entity_poly.type
_entity_poly.pdbx_seq_one_letter_code
_entity_poly.pdbx_strand_id
1 'polypeptide(L)'
;LSDLSKRAPRQVCQYAFRKNDIVWICRTCQADETCVLCNACFRDSSHEGHEVYFYHAQAGGCCDCGDPDAWAADGFCTAHGHALSDPLATLPRETIAATRLVLAQVLESLVMIADYSVAGFKTLSKDRLQPLRPPLESLSSPHQMRNTSTSPLLNP
;
A
#
# COMPACT_ATOMS: atom_id res chain seq x y z
N LEU A 1 -6.46 10.03 24.27
CA LEU A 1 -5.66 9.18 23.36
C LEU A 1 -4.51 8.45 24.07
N SER A 2 -3.93 8.98 25.15
CA SER A 2 -2.86 8.34 25.93
C SER A 2 -3.26 7.03 26.64
N ASP A 3 -4.55 6.82 26.90
CA ASP A 3 -5.05 5.66 27.65
C ASP A 3 -5.25 4.40 26.78
N LEU A 4 -5.33 4.55 25.45
CA LEU A 4 -5.27 3.43 24.50
C LEU A 4 -3.87 2.81 24.39
N SER A 5 -2.89 3.33 25.14
CA SER A 5 -1.51 2.85 25.19
C SER A 5 -1.27 1.83 26.31
N LYS A 6 -2.18 1.69 27.28
CA LYS A 6 -2.09 0.67 28.34
C LYS A 6 -2.56 -0.70 27.84
N ARG A 7 -2.20 -1.01 26.59
CA ARG A 7 -2.87 -1.93 25.68
C ARG A 7 -3.01 -3.32 26.26
N ALA A 8 -4.19 -3.89 26.02
CA ALA A 8 -4.43 -5.32 26.03
C ALA A 8 -3.22 -6.07 25.43
N PRO A 9 -2.93 -7.28 25.93
CA PRO A 9 -1.81 -8.08 25.43
C PRO A 9 -1.86 -8.16 23.90
N ARG A 10 -0.75 -7.83 23.25
CA ARG A 10 -0.67 -7.90 21.79
C ARG A 10 -0.61 -9.36 21.38
N GLN A 11 -1.42 -9.74 20.38
CA GLN A 11 -1.35 -11.09 19.82
C GLN A 11 -0.04 -11.32 19.06
N VAL A 12 0.42 -10.30 18.32
CA VAL A 12 1.66 -10.34 17.54
C VAL A 12 2.66 -9.36 18.14
N CYS A 13 3.93 -9.75 18.22
CA CYS A 13 4.99 -8.96 18.83
C CYS A 13 5.22 -7.62 18.10
N GLN A 14 5.58 -7.71 16.82
CA GLN A 14 5.90 -6.57 15.96
C GLN A 14 6.94 -5.62 16.59
N TYR A 15 7.83 -6.13 17.44
CA TYR A 15 8.96 -5.36 17.95
C TYR A 15 9.78 -4.89 16.75
N ALA A 16 9.88 -3.56 16.57
CA ALA A 16 10.63 -2.97 15.47
C ALA A 16 12.12 -3.02 15.78
N PHE A 17 12.89 -3.69 14.92
CA PHE A 17 14.31 -3.88 15.14
C PHE A 17 15.09 -2.57 15.03
N ARG A 18 16.00 -2.40 15.98
CA ARG A 18 16.99 -1.32 16.00
C ARG A 18 18.31 -1.84 15.44
N LYS A 19 19.16 -0.91 15.04
CA LYS A 19 20.52 -1.26 14.63
C LYS A 19 21.22 -2.04 15.75
N ASN A 20 21.88 -3.13 15.36
CA ASN A 20 22.57 -4.08 16.22
C ASN A 20 21.67 -4.93 17.14
N ASP A 21 20.35 -4.93 16.98
CA ASP A 21 19.52 -5.94 17.64
C ASP A 21 19.83 -7.33 17.08
N ILE A 22 19.79 -8.34 17.94
CA ILE A 22 19.91 -9.75 17.54
C ILE A 22 18.57 -10.18 16.94
N VAL A 23 18.63 -10.67 15.71
CA VAL A 23 17.51 -11.21 14.96
C VAL A 23 17.71 -12.72 14.80
N TRP A 24 16.68 -13.49 15.11
CA TRP A 24 16.70 -14.95 15.06
C TRP A 24 15.92 -15.47 13.86
N ILE A 25 16.52 -16.46 13.20
CA ILE A 25 15.97 -17.21 12.06
C ILE A 25 15.83 -18.66 12.51
N CYS A 26 14.69 -19.30 12.23
CA CYS A 26 14.48 -20.71 12.49
C CYS A 26 13.89 -21.34 11.23
N ARG A 27 14.69 -22.08 10.46
CA ARG A 27 14.29 -22.64 9.15
C ARG A 27 13.09 -23.57 9.22
N THR A 28 12.86 -24.17 10.39
CA THR A 28 11.71 -25.04 10.65
C THR A 28 10.42 -24.27 10.96
N CYS A 29 10.51 -23.10 11.61
CA CYS A 29 9.33 -22.38 12.10
C CYS A 29 8.88 -21.25 11.17
N GLN A 30 9.81 -20.64 10.43
CA GLN A 30 9.50 -19.53 9.55
C GLN A 30 8.69 -19.98 8.33
N ALA A 31 7.74 -19.15 7.89
CA ALA A 31 7.02 -19.38 6.64
C ALA A 31 7.92 -19.11 5.41
N ASP A 32 8.75 -18.07 5.48
CA ASP A 32 9.75 -17.73 4.45
C ASP A 32 11.03 -17.13 5.07
N GLU A 33 12.01 -16.77 4.22
CA GLU A 33 13.33 -16.29 4.67
C GLU A 33 13.32 -14.90 5.31
N THR A 34 12.21 -14.17 5.20
CA THR A 34 12.04 -12.83 5.77
C THR A 34 11.41 -12.86 7.15
N CYS A 35 10.76 -13.97 7.55
CA CYS A 35 10.13 -14.09 8.85
C CYS A 35 11.17 -14.35 9.95
N VAL A 36 11.13 -13.54 11.01
CA VAL A 36 12.17 -13.52 12.04
C VAL A 36 11.64 -13.22 13.43
N LEU A 37 12.40 -13.66 14.44
CA LEU A 37 12.10 -13.35 15.84
C LEU A 37 13.07 -12.34 16.43
N CYS A 38 12.56 -11.51 17.34
CA CYS A 38 13.41 -10.76 18.25
C CYS A 38 13.97 -11.64 19.35
N ASN A 39 15.07 -11.19 19.95
CA ASN A 39 15.75 -11.90 21.01
C ASN A 39 14.85 -12.27 22.20
N ALA A 40 13.91 -11.41 22.59
CA ALA A 40 12.99 -11.71 23.68
C ALA A 40 12.03 -12.85 23.31
N CYS A 41 11.46 -12.83 22.10
CA CYS A 41 10.53 -13.87 21.67
C CYS A 41 11.24 -15.22 21.49
N PHE A 42 12.41 -15.25 20.84
CA PHE A 42 13.17 -16.48 20.64
C PHE A 42 13.57 -17.16 21.96
N ARG A 43 13.92 -16.37 22.98
CA ARG A 43 14.29 -16.91 24.31
C ARG A 43 13.13 -17.50 25.09
N ASP A 44 11.91 -17.04 24.81
CA ASP A 44 10.69 -17.45 25.50
C ASP A 44 9.84 -18.42 24.65
N SER A 45 10.41 -18.99 23.59
CA SER A 45 9.83 -20.01 22.71
C SER A 45 10.71 -21.26 22.66
N SER A 46 10.16 -22.38 22.16
CA SER A 46 10.92 -23.62 21.96
C SER A 46 11.37 -23.77 20.51
N HIS A 47 12.64 -24.10 20.32
CA HIS A 47 13.26 -24.41 19.03
C HIS A 47 14.18 -25.64 19.13
N GLU A 48 13.89 -26.55 20.06
CA GLU A 48 14.70 -27.75 20.29
C GLU A 48 14.73 -28.65 19.04
N GLY A 49 15.92 -29.02 18.59
CA GLY A 49 16.10 -29.84 17.39
C GLY A 49 15.87 -29.10 16.06
N HIS A 50 15.64 -27.79 16.07
CA HIS A 50 15.47 -27.00 14.86
C HIS A 50 16.80 -26.41 14.36
N GLU A 51 16.83 -26.07 13.07
CA GLU A 51 17.95 -25.35 12.47
C GLU A 51 17.76 -23.85 12.67
N VAL A 52 18.61 -23.25 13.52
CA VAL A 52 18.52 -21.85 13.94
C VAL A 52 19.77 -21.05 13.59
N TYR A 53 19.57 -19.80 13.19
CA TYR A 53 20.61 -18.83 12.88
C TYR A 53 20.31 -17.48 13.54
N PHE A 54 21.31 -16.61 13.62
CA PHE A 54 21.09 -15.23 14.02
C PHE A 54 21.96 -14.26 13.23
N TYR A 55 21.51 -13.02 13.14
CA TYR A 55 22.28 -11.89 12.61
C TYR A 55 22.00 -10.61 13.40
N HIS A 56 22.83 -9.59 13.18
CA HIS A 56 22.61 -8.26 13.77
C HIS A 56 21.87 -7.38 12.76
N ALA A 57 20.75 -6.80 13.16
CA ALA A 57 19.97 -5.91 12.32
C ALA A 57 20.77 -4.66 11.93
N GLN A 58 20.69 -4.25 10.66
CA GLN A 58 21.28 -2.98 10.22
C GLN A 58 20.40 -1.78 10.61
N ALA A 59 19.08 -1.94 10.46
CA ALA A 59 17.96 -1.18 11.03
C ALA A 59 16.66 -1.61 10.30
N GLY A 60 15.50 -1.56 10.95
CA GLY A 60 14.22 -1.88 10.32
C GLY A 60 13.87 -3.36 10.31
N GLY A 61 12.66 -3.67 9.84
CA GLY A 61 12.01 -4.97 10.05
C GLY A 61 11.33 -5.07 11.42
N CYS A 62 10.56 -6.13 11.62
CA CYS A 62 9.89 -6.38 12.89
C CYS A 62 9.84 -7.87 13.23
N CYS A 63 9.61 -8.18 14.51
CA CYS A 63 9.43 -9.54 14.97
C CYS A 63 8.05 -10.10 14.59
N ASP A 64 8.04 -11.32 14.07
CA ASP A 64 6.84 -12.01 13.57
C ASP A 64 6.23 -12.99 14.58
N CYS A 65 6.69 -12.96 15.84
CA CYS A 65 6.16 -13.84 16.88
C CYS A 65 4.65 -13.61 17.07
N GLY A 66 3.86 -14.68 16.98
CA GLY A 66 2.41 -14.67 17.16
C GLY A 66 1.61 -14.43 15.89
N ASP A 67 2.27 -14.23 14.74
CA ASP A 67 1.62 -14.20 13.44
C ASP A 67 1.61 -15.62 12.83
N PRO A 68 0.44 -16.29 12.72
CA PRO A 68 0.36 -17.66 12.20
C PRO A 68 0.65 -17.77 10.70
N ASP A 69 0.63 -16.67 9.96
CA ASP A 69 0.96 -16.66 8.53
C ASP A 69 2.48 -16.54 8.30
N ALA A 70 3.23 -16.08 9.30
CA ALA A 70 4.68 -15.86 9.21
C ALA A 70 5.51 -16.86 10.04
N TRP A 71 4.95 -17.41 11.12
CA TRP A 71 5.68 -18.26 12.06
C TRP A 71 4.80 -19.38 12.62
N ALA A 72 5.34 -20.60 12.66
CA ALA A 72 4.64 -21.77 13.18
C ALA A 72 4.25 -21.59 14.66
N ALA A 73 3.02 -21.99 15.00
CA ALA A 73 2.45 -21.77 16.32
C ALA A 73 3.24 -22.43 17.47
N ASP A 74 3.84 -23.60 17.23
CA ASP A 74 4.69 -24.29 18.21
C ASP A 74 5.98 -23.49 18.53
N GLY A 75 6.37 -22.58 17.65
CA GLY A 75 7.51 -21.68 17.80
C GLY A 75 7.15 -20.31 18.37
N PHE A 76 5.90 -20.08 18.78
CA PHE A 76 5.51 -18.83 19.44
C PHE A 76 6.06 -18.76 20.87
N CYS A 77 6.33 -17.54 21.32
CA CYS A 77 6.71 -17.32 22.71
C CYS A 77 5.47 -17.29 23.61
N THR A 78 5.67 -17.47 24.91
CA THR A 78 4.56 -17.52 25.88
C THR A 78 3.70 -16.25 25.95
N ALA A 79 4.20 -15.10 25.46
CA ALA A 79 3.50 -13.82 25.49
C ALA A 79 2.65 -13.54 24.23
N HIS A 80 2.89 -14.24 23.11
CA HIS A 80 2.27 -13.95 21.80
C HIS A 80 1.64 -15.20 21.19
N GLY A 81 0.80 -15.04 20.18
CA GLY A 81 0.14 -16.16 19.48
C GLY A 81 -1.15 -16.67 20.13
N HIS A 82 -1.54 -16.10 21.27
CA HIS A 82 -2.84 -16.37 21.87
C HIS A 82 -3.93 -15.70 21.04
N ALA A 83 -4.95 -16.47 20.65
CA ALA A 83 -6.11 -15.92 19.96
C ALA A 83 -6.77 -14.86 20.85
N LEU A 84 -6.73 -13.60 20.43
CA LEU A 84 -7.59 -12.60 21.02
C LEU A 84 -9.03 -12.93 20.62
N SER A 85 -9.94 -12.91 21.58
CA SER A 85 -11.38 -12.86 21.31
C SER A 85 -11.67 -11.79 20.27
N ASP A 86 -12.74 -11.96 19.48
CA ASP A 86 -13.25 -10.98 18.48
C ASP A 86 -12.76 -9.56 18.79
N PRO A 87 -11.93 -8.93 17.94
CA PRO A 87 -11.36 -7.61 18.20
C PRO A 87 -12.43 -6.56 18.56
N LEU A 88 -13.66 -6.73 18.04
CA LEU A 88 -14.80 -5.88 18.35
C LEU A 88 -15.33 -6.12 19.77
N ALA A 89 -15.16 -7.30 20.36
CA ALA A 89 -15.60 -7.61 21.71
C ALA A 89 -14.92 -6.73 22.78
N THR A 90 -13.75 -6.16 22.47
CA THR A 90 -13.03 -5.25 23.37
C THR A 90 -13.48 -3.79 23.28
N LEU A 91 -14.33 -3.45 22.29
CA LEU A 91 -14.75 -2.08 22.02
C LEU A 91 -16.18 -1.82 22.53
N PRO A 92 -16.49 -0.59 23.00
CA PRO A 92 -17.86 -0.21 23.33
C PRO A 92 -18.80 -0.35 22.12
N ARG A 93 -20.03 -0.81 22.37
CA ARG A 93 -21.02 -1.05 21.31
C ARG A 93 -21.35 0.22 20.53
N GLU A 94 -21.38 1.35 21.22
CA GLU A 94 -21.64 2.67 20.65
C GLU A 94 -20.52 3.09 19.70
N THR A 95 -19.26 2.80 20.04
CA THR A 95 -18.12 3.05 19.17
C THR A 95 -18.22 2.22 17.89
N ILE A 96 -18.53 0.92 18.00
CA ILE A 96 -18.70 0.04 16.84
C ILE A 96 -19.85 0.54 15.94
N ALA A 97 -20.99 0.90 16.52
CA ALA A 97 -22.14 1.41 15.79
C ALA A 97 -21.82 2.73 15.05
N ALA A 98 -21.21 3.69 15.74
CA ALA A 98 -20.82 4.97 15.16
C ALA A 98 -19.80 4.78 14.03
N THR A 99 -18.79 3.94 14.23
CA THR A 99 -17.79 3.64 13.20
C THR A 99 -18.43 3.02 11.95
N ARG A 100 -19.38 2.08 12.12
CA ARG A 100 -20.10 1.47 10.99
C ARG A 100 -20.88 2.51 10.17
N LEU A 101 -21.58 3.43 10.84
CA LEU A 101 -22.33 4.50 10.16
C LEU A 101 -21.41 5.43 9.37
N VAL A 102 -20.32 5.90 10.00
CA VAL A 102 -19.35 6.77 9.34
C VAL A 102 -18.69 6.06 8.15
N LEU A 103 -18.29 4.80 8.32
CA LEU A 103 -17.66 4.02 7.25
C LEU A 103 -18.61 3.84 6.06
N ALA A 104 -19.88 3.53 6.31
CA ALA A 104 -20.89 3.41 5.27
C ALA A 104 -21.03 4.72 4.48
N GLN A 105 -21.15 5.86 5.17
CA GLN A 105 -21.29 7.16 4.52
C GLN A 105 -20.06 7.53 3.70
N VAL A 106 -18.86 7.24 4.20
CA VAL A 106 -17.59 7.47 3.46
C VAL A 106 -17.56 6.64 2.19
N LEU A 107 -17.90 5.35 2.27
CA LEU A 107 -17.94 4.47 1.10
C LEU A 107 -18.97 4.93 0.06
N GLU A 108 -20.18 5.31 0.49
CA GLU A 108 -21.20 5.86 -0.41
C GLU A 108 -20.71 7.15 -1.10
N SER A 109 -20.04 8.02 -0.35
CA SER A 109 -19.49 9.26 -0.90
C SER A 109 -18.40 8.97 -1.94
N LEU A 110 -17.51 8.01 -1.66
CA LEU A 110 -16.46 7.60 -2.59
C LEU A 110 -17.04 7.00 -3.88
N VAL A 111 -18.08 6.17 -3.79
CA VAL A 111 -18.77 5.61 -4.96
C VAL A 111 -19.40 6.72 -5.78
N MET A 112 -20.11 7.66 -5.15
CA MET A 112 -20.75 8.78 -5.84
C MET A 112 -19.72 9.68 -6.56
N ILE A 113 -18.58 9.96 -5.92
CA ILE A 113 -17.48 10.72 -6.54
C ILE A 113 -16.89 9.96 -7.73
N ALA A 114 -16.69 8.64 -7.60
CA ALA A 114 -16.17 7.81 -8.66
C ALA A 114 -17.12 7.78 -9.88
N ASP A 115 -18.41 7.62 -9.65
CA ASP A 115 -19.44 7.64 -10.69
C ASP A 115 -19.50 9.00 -11.41
N TYR A 116 -19.47 10.09 -10.65
CA TYR A 116 -19.45 11.44 -11.22
C TYR A 116 -18.18 11.69 -12.04
N SER A 117 -17.03 11.21 -11.56
CA SER A 117 -15.76 11.32 -12.27
C SER A 117 -15.80 10.56 -13.60
N VAL A 118 -16.29 9.30 -13.60
CA VAL A 118 -16.44 8.49 -14.81
C VAL A 118 -17.43 9.12 -15.79
N ALA A 119 -18.56 9.64 -15.31
CA ALA A 119 -19.52 10.35 -16.13
C ALA A 119 -18.90 11.61 -16.78
N GLY A 120 -18.15 12.39 -16.00
CA GLY A 120 -17.42 13.57 -16.49
C GLY A 120 -16.44 13.22 -17.60
N PHE A 121 -15.62 12.18 -17.44
CA PHE A 121 -14.70 11.71 -18.48
C PHE A 121 -15.42 11.26 -19.76
N LYS A 122 -16.55 10.56 -19.63
CA LYS A 122 -17.35 10.13 -20.79
C LYS A 122 -17.92 11.30 -21.57
N THR A 123 -18.42 12.33 -20.87
CA THR A 123 -18.93 13.56 -21.52
C THR A 123 -17.82 14.30 -22.27
N LEU A 124 -16.65 14.48 -21.65
CA LEU A 124 -15.47 15.10 -22.28
C LEU A 124 -14.96 14.32 -23.51
N SER A 125 -15.15 13.00 -23.54
CA SER A 125 -14.78 12.17 -24.69
C SER A 125 -15.77 12.31 -25.86
N LYS A 126 -17.06 12.58 -25.58
CA LYS A 126 -18.12 12.74 -26.57
C LYS A 126 -18.03 14.08 -27.30
N ASP A 127 -17.71 15.14 -26.58
CA ASP A 127 -17.62 16.50 -27.14
C ASP A 127 -16.38 16.71 -28.03
N ARG A 128 -15.40 15.81 -27.97
CA ARG A 128 -14.18 15.86 -28.80
C ARG A 128 -14.35 15.26 -30.21
N LEU A 129 -15.49 14.65 -30.51
CA LEU A 129 -15.75 13.91 -31.77
C LEU A 129 -16.71 14.62 -32.75
N GLN A 130 -16.98 15.91 -32.59
CA GLN A 130 -17.64 16.67 -33.67
C GLN A 130 -16.60 17.09 -34.73
N PRO A 131 -16.67 16.59 -35.98
CA PRO A 131 -15.77 17.04 -37.02
C PRO A 131 -16.19 18.45 -37.45
N LEU A 132 -15.31 19.42 -37.26
CA LEU A 132 -15.41 20.71 -37.93
C LEU A 132 -15.26 20.47 -39.45
N ARG A 133 -16.37 20.31 -40.18
CA ARG A 133 -16.39 20.45 -41.65
C ARG A 133 -16.99 21.81 -41.97
N PRO A 134 -16.19 22.79 -42.44
CA PRO A 134 -16.78 23.97 -43.05
C PRO A 134 -17.34 23.63 -44.45
N PRO A 135 -18.38 24.34 -44.92
CA PRO A 135 -18.91 24.16 -46.28
C PRO A 135 -17.86 24.58 -47.32
N LEU A 136 -17.66 23.77 -48.35
CA LEU A 136 -16.84 24.13 -49.50
C LEU A 136 -17.60 25.14 -50.36
N GLU A 137 -17.33 26.44 -50.17
CA GLU A 137 -17.70 27.45 -51.15
C GLU A 137 -16.70 27.43 -52.31
N SER A 138 -17.23 27.14 -53.49
CA SER A 138 -16.55 27.18 -54.77
C SER A 138 -16.23 28.62 -55.18
N LEU A 139 -14.96 29.02 -55.16
CA LEU A 139 -14.53 30.22 -55.88
C LEU A 139 -13.23 29.97 -56.66
N SER A 140 -13.42 30.08 -57.96
CA SER A 140 -12.50 30.09 -59.10
C SER A 140 -11.25 30.97 -58.95
N SER A 141 -10.12 30.44 -59.41
CA SER A 141 -8.89 31.14 -59.89
C SER A 141 -9.24 32.15 -61.02
N PRO A 142 -8.37 33.10 -61.51
CA PRO A 142 -6.89 33.09 -61.48
C PRO A 142 -6.17 34.48 -61.38
N HIS A 143 -4.86 34.49 -61.04
CA HIS A 143 -3.78 35.02 -61.91
C HIS A 143 -2.44 35.35 -61.21
N GLN A 144 -1.39 34.83 -61.85
CA GLN A 144 -0.06 35.39 -62.15
C GLN A 144 1.09 35.44 -61.12
N MET A 145 2.12 34.70 -61.53
CA MET A 145 3.52 34.73 -61.14
C MET A 145 4.19 36.10 -61.40
N ARG A 146 5.17 36.45 -60.55
CA ARG A 146 6.41 37.08 -61.02
C ARG A 146 7.58 36.82 -60.07
N ASN A 147 8.60 36.16 -60.63
CA ASN A 147 9.95 36.04 -60.11
C ASN A 147 10.65 37.40 -60.13
N THR A 148 11.53 37.64 -59.15
CA THR A 148 12.86 38.24 -59.43
C THR A 148 13.92 37.63 -58.51
N SER A 149 14.86 36.96 -59.15
CA SER A 149 16.13 36.46 -58.65
C SER A 149 17.10 37.61 -58.31
N THR A 150 17.92 37.45 -57.28
CA THR A 150 19.36 37.80 -57.30
C THR A 150 20.06 37.25 -56.04
N SER A 151 21.03 36.35 -56.25
CA SER A 151 22.19 36.07 -55.39
C SER A 151 23.43 36.66 -56.11
N PRO A 152 24.69 36.61 -55.62
CA PRO A 152 25.26 35.91 -54.44
C PRO A 152 26.27 36.77 -53.63
N LEU A 153 26.90 36.20 -52.58
CA LEU A 153 28.37 36.02 -52.46
C LEU A 153 28.84 35.65 -51.03
N LEU A 154 29.58 34.53 -50.99
CA LEU A 154 30.77 34.11 -50.24
C LEU A 154 31.01 34.41 -48.73
N ASN A 155 31.34 33.29 -48.06
CA ASN A 155 32.12 32.98 -46.85
C ASN A 155 33.30 33.90 -46.47
N PRO A 156 33.77 33.78 -45.22
CA PRO A 156 34.84 32.82 -44.88
C PRO A 156 34.36 31.59 -44.11
#